data_AF-A0A3B0YTA2-F1
#
_entry.id   AF-A0A3B0YTA2-F1
#
_cell.length_a   1.000
_cell.length_b   1.000
_cell.length_c   1.000
_cell.angle_alpha   90.00
_cell.angle_beta   90.00
_cell.angle_gamma   90.00
#
_symmetry.space_group_name_H-M   'P 1'
#
loop_
_entity.id
_entity.type
_entity.pdbx_description
1 polymer ?
#
loop_
_entity_poly.entity_id
_entity_poly.type
_entity_poly.pdbx_seq_one_letter_code
_entity_poly.pdbx_strand_id
1 'polypeptide(L)'
;MVNHPSYSTTFVYGNILIEPDGAGNSQIIHYGGDSGTTSEYRKSTLYLYNNTIISSRSGNTTLVRLSTNDESAQVFNNILYNTANGNNFAMIDENGILSLFNNWMPTNWRDCHCTTNGTVTDLGNNIEGTDPQFTNFATQDFTLQPSSAVIDNGTTLLPAVLPENDLLQQYVIHQNFESKPNESTLDMGAFEYCGINGCNIVFVNGFE
;
A
#
# COMPACT_ATOMS: atom_id res chain seq x y z
N MET A 1 -15.31 -18.87 -14.08
CA MET A 1 -14.32 -18.02 -13.42
C MET A 1 -14.92 -17.29 -12.22
N VAL A 2 -16.11 -16.67 -12.35
CA VAL A 2 -16.83 -16.00 -11.23
C VAL A 2 -17.14 -16.90 -10.01
N ASN A 3 -17.36 -18.20 -10.22
CA ASN A 3 -17.65 -19.15 -9.14
C ASN A 3 -16.38 -19.81 -8.55
N HIS A 4 -15.18 -19.39 -8.95
CA HIS A 4 -13.96 -19.96 -8.40
C HIS A 4 -13.77 -19.46 -6.95
N PRO A 5 -13.43 -20.30 -5.96
CA PRO A 5 -13.32 -19.89 -4.56
C PRO A 5 -12.32 -18.74 -4.31
N SER A 6 -11.27 -18.64 -5.13
CA SER A 6 -10.29 -17.55 -5.05
C SER A 6 -10.63 -16.33 -5.91
N TYR A 7 -11.74 -16.35 -6.66
CA TYR A 7 -12.11 -15.26 -7.58
C TYR A 7 -12.32 -13.94 -6.85
N SER A 8 -12.84 -14.01 -5.63
CA SER A 8 -13.32 -12.86 -4.88
C SER A 8 -12.27 -12.15 -4.03
N THR A 9 -11.11 -12.75 -3.75
CA THR A 9 -10.06 -12.16 -2.89
C THR A 9 -8.88 -11.73 -3.76
N THR A 10 -8.29 -10.58 -3.46
CA THR A 10 -7.14 -10.05 -4.23
C THR A 10 -6.06 -9.54 -3.29
N PHE A 11 -4.81 -9.77 -3.67
CA PHE A 11 -3.63 -9.35 -2.92
C PHE A 11 -2.79 -8.42 -3.82
N VAL A 12 -2.46 -7.25 -3.30
CA VAL A 12 -1.57 -6.28 -3.95
C VAL A 12 -0.53 -5.89 -2.91
N TYR A 13 0.70 -6.38 -3.08
CA TYR A 13 1.73 -6.22 -2.06
C TYR A 13 3.15 -6.16 -2.62
N GLY A 14 4.05 -5.48 -1.91
CA GLY A 14 5.45 -5.34 -2.29
C GLY A 14 5.69 -4.50 -3.55
N ASN A 15 4.68 -3.75 -4.03
CA ASN A 15 4.77 -3.03 -5.30
C ASN A 15 5.17 -1.57 -5.09
N ILE A 16 5.70 -0.98 -6.16
CA ILE A 16 5.74 0.47 -6.35
C ILE A 16 4.66 0.80 -7.38
N LEU A 17 3.63 1.55 -6.97
CA LEU A 17 2.56 2.01 -7.85
C LEU A 17 2.69 3.52 -8.03
N ILE A 18 2.75 3.98 -9.27
CA ILE A 18 2.92 5.41 -9.58
C ILE A 18 1.76 5.88 -10.44
N GLU A 19 1.06 6.89 -9.95
CA GLU A 19 0.01 7.63 -10.64
C GLU A 19 0.57 8.98 -11.13
N PRO A 20 0.90 9.11 -12.42
CA PRO A 20 1.50 10.32 -12.95
C PRO A 20 0.49 11.46 -13.13
N ASP A 21 0.97 12.71 -13.08
CA ASP A 21 0.14 13.86 -13.44
C ASP A 21 -0.39 13.73 -14.89
N GLY A 22 -1.67 14.06 -15.08
CA GLY A 22 -2.31 14.00 -16.39
C GLY A 22 -2.62 12.58 -16.92
N ALA A 23 -2.49 11.52 -16.12
CA ALA A 23 -2.77 10.13 -16.54
C ALA A 23 -4.27 9.80 -16.77
N GLY A 24 -5.15 10.80 -16.76
CA GLY A 24 -6.59 10.62 -16.94
C GLY A 24 -7.29 10.40 -15.59
N ASN A 25 -7.79 9.19 -15.36
CA ASN A 25 -8.51 8.84 -14.13
C ASN A 25 -7.62 9.10 -12.90
N SER A 26 -8.19 9.59 -11.81
CA SER A 26 -7.47 9.87 -10.56
C SER A 26 -7.47 8.71 -9.58
N GLN A 27 -8.11 7.59 -9.91
CA GLN A 27 -8.17 6.38 -9.08
C GLN A 27 -6.96 5.49 -9.38
N ILE A 28 -6.14 5.20 -8.36
CA ILE A 28 -4.94 4.36 -8.53
C ILE A 28 -5.34 2.89 -8.71
N ILE A 29 -6.29 2.41 -7.92
CA ILE A 29 -6.77 1.02 -7.95
C ILE A 29 -8.29 1.01 -8.16
N HIS A 30 -8.79 0.14 -9.02
CA HIS A 30 -10.22 -0.17 -9.12
C HIS A 30 -10.43 -1.66 -8.82
N TYR A 31 -11.26 -1.95 -7.83
CA TYR A 31 -11.55 -3.30 -7.37
C TYR A 31 -13.06 -3.58 -7.29
N GLY A 32 -13.45 -4.82 -7.61
CA GLY A 32 -14.85 -5.25 -7.80
C GLY A 32 -15.15 -5.55 -9.27
N GLY A 33 -15.46 -4.52 -10.06
CA GLY A 33 -15.65 -4.60 -11.51
C GLY A 33 -16.25 -3.31 -12.09
N ASP A 34 -16.31 -3.24 -13.42
CA ASP A 34 -16.75 -2.05 -14.18
C ASP A 34 -17.76 -2.36 -15.29
N SER A 35 -18.20 -3.61 -15.42
CA SER A 35 -19.09 -4.06 -16.52
C SER A 35 -20.54 -3.55 -16.43
N GLY A 36 -20.94 -2.98 -15.30
CA GLY A 36 -22.32 -2.65 -14.97
C GLY A 36 -23.13 -3.81 -14.40
N THR A 37 -22.65 -5.05 -14.54
CA THR A 37 -23.29 -6.26 -13.99
C THR A 37 -22.73 -6.54 -12.60
N THR A 38 -23.20 -5.80 -11.60
CA THR A 38 -22.66 -5.84 -10.23
C THR A 38 -22.68 -7.22 -9.57
N SER A 39 -23.58 -8.12 -9.98
CA SER A 39 -23.66 -9.50 -9.49
C SER A 39 -22.45 -10.37 -9.88
N GLU A 40 -21.64 -9.94 -10.86
CA GLU A 40 -20.46 -10.66 -11.34
C GLU A 40 -19.13 -10.09 -10.80
N TYR A 41 -19.22 -8.98 -10.05
CA TYR A 41 -18.05 -8.31 -9.48
C TYR A 41 -17.40 -9.18 -8.41
N ARG A 42 -16.11 -8.96 -8.16
CA ARG A 42 -15.40 -9.56 -7.03
C ARG A 42 -15.94 -8.96 -5.74
N LYS A 43 -16.61 -9.75 -4.88
CA LYS A 43 -17.31 -9.29 -3.66
C LYS A 43 -16.60 -9.69 -2.35
N SER A 44 -15.31 -9.44 -2.22
CA SER A 44 -14.60 -9.74 -0.96
C SER A 44 -13.47 -8.74 -0.72
N THR A 45 -12.42 -9.17 -0.02
CA THR A 45 -11.35 -8.32 0.47
C THR A 45 -10.23 -8.13 -0.55
N LEU A 46 -9.86 -6.87 -0.79
CA LEU A 46 -8.56 -6.47 -1.31
C LEU A 46 -7.58 -6.34 -0.13
N TYR A 47 -6.55 -7.16 -0.09
CA TYR A 47 -5.41 -6.98 0.82
C TYR A 47 -4.36 -6.13 0.11
N LEU A 48 -4.18 -4.90 0.57
CA LEU A 48 -3.24 -3.93 0.02
C LEU A 48 -2.17 -3.65 1.07
N TYR A 49 -0.98 -4.22 0.93
CA TYR A 49 0.04 -4.12 1.98
C TYR A 49 1.48 -4.02 1.52
N ASN A 50 2.30 -3.32 2.30
CA ASN A 50 3.73 -3.18 2.00
C ASN A 50 3.99 -2.69 0.56
N ASN A 51 3.15 -1.76 0.07
CA ASN A 51 3.38 -1.08 -1.20
C ASN A 51 3.88 0.34 -0.95
N THR A 52 4.66 0.88 -1.89
CA THR A 52 4.93 2.30 -2.00
C THR A 52 4.06 2.87 -3.12
N ILE A 53 3.01 3.61 -2.76
CA ILE A 53 1.99 4.13 -3.67
C ILE A 53 2.13 5.64 -3.77
N ILE A 54 2.46 6.12 -4.95
CA ILE A 54 2.85 7.50 -5.21
C ILE A 54 1.91 8.11 -6.24
N SER A 55 1.41 9.30 -5.93
CA SER A 55 0.78 10.16 -6.94
C SER A 55 1.60 11.43 -7.13
N SER A 56 1.97 11.69 -8.38
CA SER A 56 2.59 12.98 -8.77
C SER A 56 1.56 13.97 -9.33
N ARG A 57 0.26 13.62 -9.24
CA ARG A 57 -0.82 14.48 -9.72
C ARG A 57 -0.82 15.80 -8.97
N SER A 58 -1.04 16.89 -9.71
CA SER A 58 -1.26 18.23 -9.16
C SER A 58 -2.67 18.39 -8.58
N GLY A 59 -3.62 17.58 -9.06
CA GLY A 59 -5.01 17.55 -8.61
C GLY A 59 -5.32 16.37 -7.68
N ASN A 60 -6.62 16.05 -7.61
CA ASN A 60 -7.12 14.94 -6.79
C ASN A 60 -6.55 13.58 -7.23
N THR A 61 -6.39 12.72 -6.23
CA THR A 61 -6.01 11.32 -6.31
C THR A 61 -6.89 10.53 -5.35
N THR A 62 -7.40 9.39 -5.79
CA THR A 62 -8.09 8.42 -4.93
C THR A 62 -7.29 7.13 -4.90
N LEU A 63 -7.01 6.61 -3.70
CA LEU A 63 -6.28 5.35 -3.52
C LEU A 63 -7.01 4.18 -4.21
N VAL A 64 -8.27 3.94 -3.83
CA VAL A 64 -9.04 2.82 -4.37
C VAL A 64 -10.49 3.20 -4.67
N ARG A 65 -10.99 2.78 -5.84
CA ARG A 65 -12.42 2.68 -6.13
C ARG A 65 -12.88 1.27 -5.82
N LEU A 66 -13.66 1.12 -4.76
CA LEU A 66 -14.45 -0.09 -4.51
C LEU A 66 -15.79 0.06 -5.23
N SER A 67 -16.23 -0.99 -5.92
CA SER A 67 -17.29 -0.87 -6.93
C SER A 67 -18.69 -0.75 -6.32
N THR A 68 -18.93 -1.38 -5.18
CA THR A 68 -20.14 -1.35 -4.35
C THR A 68 -19.75 -1.45 -2.86
N ASN A 69 -20.75 -1.46 -1.98
CA ASN A 69 -20.55 -1.66 -0.54
C ASN A 69 -20.33 -3.13 -0.14
N ASP A 70 -20.23 -4.04 -1.11
CA ASP A 70 -19.97 -5.47 -0.87
C ASP A 70 -18.47 -5.81 -0.93
N GLU A 71 -17.62 -4.88 -1.39
CA GLU A 71 -16.18 -5.03 -1.35
C GLU A 71 -15.57 -4.37 -0.10
N SER A 72 -14.49 -4.97 0.37
CA SER A 72 -13.68 -4.42 1.45
C SER A 72 -12.21 -4.31 1.06
N ALA A 73 -11.47 -3.45 1.76
CA ALA A 73 -10.03 -3.33 1.63
C ALA A 73 -9.36 -3.31 3.01
N GLN A 74 -8.34 -4.14 3.18
CA GLN A 74 -7.41 -4.09 4.31
C GLN A 74 -6.13 -3.42 3.82
N VAL A 75 -5.89 -2.20 4.26
CA VAL A 75 -4.80 -1.35 3.79
C VAL A 75 -3.81 -1.14 4.93
N PHE A 76 -2.64 -1.78 4.85
CA PHE A 76 -1.67 -1.73 5.94
C PHE A 76 -0.21 -1.81 5.50
N ASN A 77 0.70 -1.29 6.33
CA ASN A 77 2.14 -1.25 6.02
C ASN A 77 2.47 -0.56 4.69
N ASN A 78 1.60 0.28 4.11
CA ASN A 78 1.92 0.98 2.87
C ASN A 78 2.56 2.33 3.16
N ILE A 79 3.34 2.83 2.21
CA ILE A 79 3.63 4.27 2.09
C ILE A 79 2.67 4.83 1.05
N LEU A 80 1.74 5.67 1.47
CA LEU A 80 0.82 6.41 0.61
C LEU A 80 1.32 7.85 0.51
N TYR A 81 1.69 8.30 -0.68
CA TYR A 81 2.29 9.62 -0.87
C TYR A 81 1.72 10.34 -2.08
N ASN A 82 1.50 11.64 -1.95
CA ASN A 82 1.23 12.52 -3.07
C ASN A 82 2.07 13.79 -3.02
N THR A 83 2.40 14.32 -4.20
CA THR A 83 3.13 15.59 -4.32
C THR A 83 2.23 16.82 -4.14
N ALA A 84 0.92 16.66 -4.32
CA ALA A 84 -0.07 17.70 -4.01
C ALA A 84 -0.31 17.81 -2.50
N ASN A 85 -1.18 18.73 -2.07
CA ASN A 85 -1.59 18.80 -0.68
C ASN A 85 -2.28 17.50 -0.26
N GLY A 86 -2.15 17.08 1.00
CA GLY A 86 -2.77 15.81 1.43
C GLY A 86 -4.29 15.80 1.29
N ASN A 87 -4.97 16.96 1.33
CA ASN A 87 -6.41 17.04 1.06
C ASN A 87 -6.82 16.72 -0.39
N ASN A 88 -5.85 16.56 -1.30
CA ASN A 88 -6.02 16.01 -2.64
C ASN A 88 -5.87 14.48 -2.68
N PHE A 89 -5.63 13.81 -1.55
CA PHE A 89 -5.56 12.36 -1.45
C PHE A 89 -6.79 11.82 -0.71
N ALA A 90 -7.64 11.12 -1.45
CA ALA A 90 -8.81 10.43 -0.93
C ALA A 90 -8.58 8.91 -0.81
N MET A 91 -9.19 8.27 0.18
CA MET A 91 -9.05 6.82 0.39
C MET A 91 -9.98 6.02 -0.53
N ILE A 92 -11.25 6.44 -0.63
CA ILE A 92 -12.25 5.79 -1.48
C ILE A 92 -12.96 6.76 -2.42
N ASP A 93 -13.57 6.20 -3.46
CA ASP A 93 -14.51 6.89 -4.35
C ASP A 93 -15.93 6.37 -4.10
N GLU A 94 -16.64 7.04 -3.19
CA GLU A 94 -18.04 6.81 -2.81
C GLU A 94 -18.30 5.54 -1.99
N ASN A 95 -18.02 4.35 -2.50
CA ASN A 95 -18.49 3.07 -1.92
C ASN A 95 -17.37 2.22 -1.29
N GLY A 96 -17.79 1.16 -0.59
CA GLY A 96 -16.93 0.08 -0.06
C GLY A 96 -16.51 0.26 1.40
N ILE A 97 -15.86 -0.75 1.95
CA ILE A 97 -15.44 -0.79 3.36
C ILE A 97 -13.92 -0.85 3.44
N LEU A 98 -13.27 0.24 3.84
CA LEU A 98 -11.82 0.33 3.92
C LEU A 98 -11.36 0.41 5.38
N SER A 99 -10.35 -0.39 5.74
CA SER A 99 -9.65 -0.31 7.03
C SER A 99 -8.18 0.07 6.83
N LEU A 100 -7.72 1.10 7.55
CA LEU A 100 -6.34 1.61 7.54
C LEU A 100 -5.65 1.26 8.86
N PHE A 101 -4.43 0.72 8.80
CA PHE A 101 -3.56 0.60 9.98
C PHE A 101 -2.09 0.51 9.58
N ASN A 102 -1.19 1.06 10.40
CA ASN A 102 0.25 0.98 10.16
C ASN A 102 0.68 1.44 8.74
N ASN A 103 0.04 2.46 8.17
CA ASN A 103 0.49 3.09 6.92
C ASN A 103 1.21 4.40 7.21
N TRP A 104 2.13 4.80 6.34
CA TRP A 104 2.53 6.19 6.22
C TRP A 104 1.57 6.89 5.27
N MET A 105 1.05 8.06 5.64
CA MET A 105 0.02 8.78 4.89
C MET A 105 0.30 10.29 4.84
N PRO A 106 -0.17 11.00 3.79
CA PRO A 106 -0.01 12.45 3.76
C PRO A 106 -0.93 13.10 4.80
N THR A 107 -0.42 14.07 5.57
CA THR A 107 -1.26 14.85 6.50
C THR A 107 -2.45 15.49 5.80
N ASN A 108 -3.60 15.58 6.47
CA ASN A 108 -4.86 16.15 5.94
C ASN A 108 -5.48 15.37 4.76
N TRP A 109 -5.18 14.09 4.62
CA TRP A 109 -5.91 13.18 3.73
C TRP A 109 -7.42 13.16 4.04
N ARG A 110 -8.22 12.59 3.13
CA ARG A 110 -9.67 12.57 3.24
C ARG A 110 -10.24 11.18 2.95
N ASP A 111 -11.44 10.88 3.47
CA ASP A 111 -12.13 9.64 3.12
C ASP A 111 -12.52 9.61 1.63
N CYS A 112 -13.18 10.68 1.16
CA CYS A 112 -13.59 10.85 -0.24
C CYS A 112 -13.48 12.32 -0.68
N HIS A 113 -13.34 12.53 -1.99
CA HIS A 113 -13.61 13.83 -2.63
C HIS A 113 -15.11 14.08 -2.89
N CYS A 114 -15.96 13.16 -2.46
CA CYS A 114 -17.40 13.09 -2.65
C CYS A 114 -18.13 13.01 -1.31
N THR A 115 -19.45 12.82 -1.34
CA THR A 115 -20.18 12.31 -0.18
C THR A 115 -20.01 10.79 -0.11
N THR A 116 -19.44 10.30 0.98
CA THR A 116 -19.18 8.87 1.17
C THR A 116 -20.48 8.09 1.43
N ASN A 117 -20.67 6.98 0.71
CA ASN A 117 -21.71 5.96 0.92
C ASN A 117 -21.14 4.64 1.49
N GLY A 118 -19.82 4.48 1.46
CA GLY A 118 -19.06 3.45 2.15
C GLY A 118 -18.55 3.88 3.53
N THR A 119 -17.50 3.21 3.99
CA THR A 119 -16.87 3.45 5.29
C THR A 119 -15.35 3.43 5.14
N VAL A 120 -14.68 4.43 5.71
CA VAL A 120 -13.23 4.42 5.93
C VAL A 120 -13.00 4.40 7.44
N THR A 121 -12.30 3.39 7.93
CA THR A 121 -12.00 3.22 9.35
C THR A 121 -10.49 3.24 9.57
N ASP A 122 -10.01 4.22 10.32
CA ASP A 122 -8.64 4.22 10.86
C ASP A 122 -8.61 3.33 12.13
N LEU A 123 -7.84 2.25 12.07
CA LEU A 123 -7.65 1.30 13.16
C LEU A 123 -6.38 1.60 13.99
N GLY A 124 -5.63 2.65 13.66
CA GLY A 124 -4.51 3.18 14.43
C GLY A 124 -3.12 2.87 13.84
N ASN A 125 -2.11 3.43 14.51
CA ASN A 125 -0.68 3.30 14.18
C ASN A 125 -0.27 3.80 12.78
N ASN A 126 -1.14 4.53 12.09
CA ASN A 126 -0.71 5.24 10.89
C ASN A 126 0.22 6.41 11.29
N ILE A 127 1.21 6.67 10.45
CA ILE A 127 2.13 7.81 10.58
C ILE A 127 1.71 8.83 9.52
N GLU A 128 1.36 10.04 9.95
CA GLU A 128 1.07 11.12 9.01
C GLU A 128 2.26 12.06 8.88
N GLY A 129 2.57 12.47 7.64
CA GLY A 129 3.65 13.40 7.38
C GLY A 129 3.51 14.14 6.06
N THR A 130 4.55 14.89 5.70
CA THR A 130 4.69 15.54 4.39
C THR A 130 5.80 14.94 3.55
N ASP A 131 6.68 14.14 4.15
CA ASP A 131 7.80 13.48 3.48
C ASP A 131 8.12 12.13 4.15
N PRO A 132 8.00 10.99 3.43
CA PRO A 132 8.35 9.66 3.94
C PRO A 132 9.86 9.40 3.95
N GLN A 133 10.69 10.38 3.54
CA GLN A 133 12.16 10.30 3.50
C GLN A 133 12.69 9.23 2.53
N PHE A 134 12.27 9.31 1.26
CA PHE A 134 12.86 8.50 0.20
C PHE A 134 14.30 8.93 -0.10
N THR A 135 15.16 7.98 -0.50
CA THR A 135 16.56 8.25 -0.86
C THR A 135 16.67 9.30 -1.96
N ASN A 136 15.91 9.14 -3.05
CA ASN A 136 15.83 10.17 -4.09
C ASN A 136 14.54 10.07 -4.92
N PHE A 137 13.53 10.85 -4.53
CA PHE A 137 12.26 10.91 -5.24
C PHE A 137 12.39 11.35 -6.71
N ALA A 138 13.28 12.30 -7.01
CA ALA A 138 13.43 12.86 -8.37
C ALA A 138 13.93 11.83 -9.39
N THR A 139 14.70 10.83 -8.94
CA THR A 139 15.18 9.72 -9.76
C THR A 139 14.35 8.45 -9.59
N GLN A 140 13.21 8.52 -8.90
CA GLN A 140 12.35 7.39 -8.54
C GLN A 140 13.08 6.30 -7.73
N ASP A 141 14.08 6.71 -6.93
CA ASP A 141 14.67 5.85 -5.92
C ASP A 141 13.86 5.98 -4.63
N PHE A 142 12.92 5.06 -4.47
CA PHE A 142 11.99 5.00 -3.34
C PHE A 142 12.49 4.06 -2.22
N THR A 143 13.78 3.70 -2.23
CA THR A 143 14.42 3.17 -1.02
C THR A 143 14.39 4.24 0.08
N LEU A 144 14.66 3.84 1.33
CA LEU A 144 14.47 4.70 2.49
C LEU A 144 15.78 5.36 2.94
N GLN A 145 15.69 6.62 3.36
CA GLN A 145 16.77 7.25 4.11
C GLN A 145 16.79 6.74 5.57
N PRO A 146 17.97 6.75 6.23
CA PRO A 146 18.12 6.23 7.60
C PRO A 146 17.22 6.89 8.66
N SER A 147 16.73 8.11 8.39
CA SER A 147 15.87 8.88 9.29
C SER A 147 14.37 8.72 9.01
N SER A 148 13.99 7.84 8.09
CA SER A 148 12.58 7.62 7.79
C SER A 148 11.83 7.07 8.99
N ALA A 149 10.66 7.63 9.29
CA ALA A 149 9.80 7.17 10.40
C ALA A 149 9.12 5.82 10.11
N VAL A 150 9.22 5.32 8.88
CA VAL A 150 8.57 4.07 8.47
C VAL A 150 9.39 2.83 8.79
N ILE A 151 10.68 3.02 9.09
CA ILE A 151 11.62 1.96 9.45
C ILE A 151 11.18 1.34 10.77
N ASP A 152 11.10 0.01 10.84
CA ASP A 152 10.69 -0.77 12.01
C ASP A 152 9.30 -0.39 12.59
N ASN A 153 8.42 0.22 11.79
CA ASN A 153 7.10 0.69 12.26
C ASN A 153 5.92 0.01 11.56
N GLY A 154 6.18 -0.94 10.64
CA GLY A 154 5.17 -1.84 10.11
C GLY A 154 4.67 -2.83 11.18
N THR A 155 3.51 -3.42 10.91
CA THR A 155 2.95 -4.51 11.72
C THR A 155 3.19 -5.86 11.06
N THR A 156 2.97 -6.95 11.80
CA THR A 156 3.03 -8.30 11.23
C THR A 156 1.95 -8.52 10.17
N LEU A 157 2.25 -9.36 9.18
CA LEU A 157 1.28 -9.69 8.15
C LEU A 157 0.05 -10.40 8.73
N LEU A 158 -1.13 -10.07 8.21
CA LEU A 158 -2.36 -10.72 8.62
C LEU A 158 -2.32 -12.22 8.29
N PRO A 159 -2.82 -13.12 9.16
CA PRO A 159 -2.86 -14.56 8.87
C PRO A 159 -3.57 -14.91 7.56
N ALA A 160 -4.51 -14.08 7.11
CA ALA A 160 -5.26 -14.28 5.87
C ALA A 160 -4.42 -14.13 4.59
N VAL A 161 -3.22 -13.54 4.65
CA VAL A 161 -2.31 -13.44 3.50
C VAL A 161 -1.23 -14.52 3.51
N LEU A 162 -1.13 -15.30 4.59
CA LEU A 162 -0.09 -16.30 4.80
C LEU A 162 -0.61 -17.73 4.66
N PRO A 163 0.26 -18.68 4.24
CA PRO A 163 1.66 -18.47 3.81
C PRO A 163 1.81 -18.08 2.33
N GLU A 164 0.75 -18.16 1.52
CA GLU A 164 0.88 -18.10 0.06
C GLU A 164 1.29 -16.74 -0.49
N ASN A 165 0.97 -15.64 0.21
CA ASN A 165 1.28 -14.27 -0.19
C ASN A 165 2.23 -13.60 0.82
N ASP A 166 3.16 -14.37 1.38
CA ASP A 166 4.20 -13.83 2.26
C ASP A 166 5.11 -12.83 1.52
N LEU A 167 5.66 -11.88 2.25
CA LEU A 167 6.49 -10.79 1.73
C LEU A 167 7.97 -11.18 1.75
N LEU A 168 8.33 -12.13 0.89
CA LEU A 168 9.70 -12.68 0.84
C LEU A 168 10.64 -11.95 -0.13
N GLN A 169 10.11 -11.02 -0.93
CA GLN A 169 10.83 -10.37 -2.02
C GLN A 169 10.55 -8.87 -2.06
N GLN A 170 11.52 -8.10 -2.56
CA GLN A 170 11.36 -6.68 -2.86
C GLN A 170 11.71 -6.39 -4.32
N TYR A 171 11.09 -5.35 -4.87
CA TYR A 171 11.21 -4.99 -6.28
C TYR A 171 12.61 -4.49 -6.65
N VAL A 172 13.11 -4.93 -7.81
CA VAL A 172 14.28 -4.36 -8.47
C VAL A 172 13.86 -3.90 -9.87
N ILE A 173 14.41 -2.78 -10.33
CA ILE A 173 14.02 -2.17 -11.61
C ILE A 173 14.02 -3.18 -12.77
N HIS A 174 13.08 -2.95 -13.70
CA HIS A 174 12.81 -3.80 -14.86
C HIS A 174 12.21 -5.17 -14.50
N GLN A 175 11.24 -5.19 -13.58
CA GLN A 175 10.51 -6.41 -13.17
C GLN A 175 11.42 -7.49 -12.56
N ASN A 176 12.56 -7.07 -12.02
CA ASN A 176 13.42 -7.95 -11.25
C ASN A 176 12.98 -7.94 -9.79
N PHE A 177 13.55 -8.85 -9.02
CA PHE A 177 13.32 -8.93 -7.58
C PHE A 177 14.57 -9.46 -6.90
N GLU A 178 14.67 -9.17 -5.61
CA GLU A 178 15.64 -9.77 -4.71
C GLU A 178 14.93 -10.22 -3.43
N SER A 179 15.59 -11.07 -2.64
CA SER A 179 15.07 -11.44 -1.32
C SER A 179 14.89 -10.19 -0.47
N LYS A 180 13.72 -10.04 0.16
CA LYS A 180 13.52 -8.95 1.10
C LYS A 180 14.43 -9.20 2.31
N PRO A 181 15.21 -8.20 2.74
CA PRO A 181 15.95 -8.25 4.00
C PRO A 181 15.06 -8.65 5.17
N ASN A 182 15.59 -9.45 6.10
CA ASN A 182 14.85 -9.89 7.27
C ASN A 182 15.40 -9.17 8.51
N GLU A 183 14.76 -8.06 8.89
CA GLU A 183 15.13 -7.26 10.07
C GLU A 183 14.06 -7.33 11.17
N SER A 184 13.42 -8.49 11.38
CA SER A 184 12.45 -8.78 12.46
C SER A 184 11.14 -7.97 12.47
N THR A 185 11.19 -6.64 12.40
CA THR A 185 10.04 -5.76 12.26
C THR A 185 10.01 -5.25 10.83
N LEU A 186 8.85 -5.33 10.18
CA LEU A 186 8.73 -4.86 8.81
C LEU A 186 8.79 -3.32 8.76
N ASP A 187 9.43 -2.80 7.72
CA ASP A 187 9.24 -1.42 7.32
C ASP A 187 7.89 -1.25 6.63
N MET A 188 7.30 -0.05 6.72
CA MET A 188 6.20 0.30 5.82
C MET A 188 6.75 0.57 4.42
N GLY A 189 5.98 0.22 3.40
CA GLY A 189 6.35 0.38 1.99
C GLY A 189 6.94 -0.88 1.37
N ALA A 190 7.42 -0.71 0.13
CA ALA A 190 7.90 -1.81 -0.71
C ALA A 190 9.31 -2.32 -0.35
N PHE A 191 10.13 -1.48 0.28
CA PHE A 191 11.53 -1.76 0.57
C PHE A 191 11.76 -1.94 2.06
N GLU A 192 12.65 -2.88 2.40
CA GLU A 192 13.27 -2.86 3.72
C GLU A 192 14.51 -1.96 3.66
N TYR A 193 14.65 -1.08 4.64
CA TYR A 193 15.88 -0.37 4.92
C TYR A 193 16.87 -1.34 5.55
N CYS A 194 18.09 -1.37 5.00
CA CYS A 194 19.20 -2.02 5.68
C CYS A 194 20.17 -0.95 6.13
N GLY A 195 20.51 -0.98 7.41
CA GLY A 195 21.51 -0.09 7.98
C GLY A 195 22.88 -0.22 7.29
N ILE A 196 23.78 0.69 7.64
CA ILE A 196 25.19 0.73 7.18
C ILE A 196 25.98 -0.56 7.40
N ASN A 197 25.51 -1.46 8.27
CA ASN A 197 26.12 -2.77 8.52
C ASN A 197 25.52 -3.92 7.68
N GLY A 198 24.54 -3.60 6.82
CA GLY A 198 23.90 -4.52 5.88
C GLY A 198 22.81 -5.41 6.48
N CYS A 199 21.98 -5.95 5.58
CA CYS A 199 20.82 -6.81 5.84
C CYS A 199 21.13 -8.21 6.39
N ASN A 200 22.42 -8.55 6.51
CA ASN A 200 22.91 -9.90 6.80
C ASN A 200 23.57 -9.91 8.19
N ILE A 201 22.80 -9.69 9.24
CA ILE A 201 23.25 -10.02 10.60
C ILE A 201 22.50 -11.28 11.06
N VAL A 202 22.68 -12.38 10.32
CA VAL A 202 22.57 -13.69 10.95
C VAL A 202 23.80 -13.80 11.84
N PHE A 203 23.65 -13.48 13.13
CA PHE A 203 24.56 -14.03 14.13
C PHE A 203 24.37 -15.55 14.11
N VAL A 204 25.09 -16.22 13.22
CA VAL A 204 25.40 -17.63 13.40
C VAL A 204 26.29 -17.65 14.63
N ASN A 205 25.70 -17.70 15.82
CA ASN A 205 26.40 -18.04 17.05
C ASN A 205 26.82 -19.51 16.94
N GLY A 206 27.81 -19.76 16.09
CA GLY A 206 28.78 -20.81 16.31
C GLY A 206 29.73 -20.31 17.38
N PHE A 207 29.39 -20.59 18.64
CA PHE A 207 30.39 -20.78 19.67
C PHE A 207 30.24 -22.23 20.14
N GLU A 208 31.38 -22.93 20.03
CA GLU A 208 31.75 -24.30 20.41
C GLU A 208 30.75 -25.17 21.18
#